data_AF-A0A0F3GRU5-F1
#
_entry.id   AF-A0A0F3GRU5-F1
#
_cell.length_a   1.000
_cell.length_b   1.000
_cell.length_c   1.000
_cell.angle_alpha   90.00
_cell.angle_beta   90.00
_cell.angle_gamma   90.00
#
_symmetry.space_group_name_H-M   'P 1'
#
loop_
_entity.id
_entity.type
_entity.pdbx_description
1 polymer ?
#
loop_
_entity_poly.entity_id
_entity_poly.type
_entity_poly.pdbx_seq_one_letter_code
_entity_poly.pdbx_strand_id
1 'polypeptide(L)'
;MQFNLDFYNKDQYVTFRISRRSLLIGVPLLFFTRFLRTAEGDGNTTGNALLRAGLPFGWQAGDKTGSGEHGSTNDIAIVWPPSRKPLLIAAYLTGSTASISQRNDALAEVGRIVTSELVSTRL
;
A
#
# COMPACT_ATOMS: atom_id res chain seq x y z
N MET A 1 -16.41 6.54 0.36
CA MET A 1 -16.06 5.98 1.69
C MET A 1 -14.56 5.98 1.80
N GLN A 2 -14.03 6.76 2.74
CA GLN A 2 -12.61 6.87 3.07
C GLN A 2 -12.44 6.14 4.40
N PHE A 3 -11.51 5.19 4.45
CA PHE A 3 -11.13 4.54 5.70
C PHE A 3 -9.80 5.16 6.13
N ASN A 4 -9.78 5.81 7.28
CA ASN A 4 -8.56 6.20 7.97
C ASN A 4 -8.39 5.15 9.09
N LEU A 5 -7.29 4.40 9.05
CA LEU A 5 -6.93 3.49 10.13
C LEU A 5 -5.71 4.09 10.81
N ASP A 6 -5.90 4.67 11.98
CA ASP A 6 -4.82 5.28 12.75
C ASP A 6 -4.26 4.21 13.70
N PHE A 7 -3.12 3.63 13.35
CA PHE A 7 -2.37 2.79 14.29
C PHE A 7 -1.56 3.69 15.21
N TYR A 8 -2.06 3.89 16.44
CA TYR A 8 -1.39 4.68 17.46
C TYR A 8 -0.37 3.79 18.21
N ASN A 9 0.90 3.87 17.84
CA ASN A 9 2.00 3.56 18.76
C ASN A 9 2.69 4.88 19.07
N LYS A 10 2.83 5.15 20.36
CA LYS A 10 3.06 6.42 21.09
C LYS A 10 4.11 7.40 20.52
N ASP A 11 4.93 6.97 19.56
CA ASP A 11 6.08 7.68 19.02
C ASP A 11 6.14 7.70 17.47
N GLN A 12 5.07 7.31 16.75
CA GLN A 12 5.10 7.09 15.29
C GLN A 12 3.84 7.62 14.58
N TYR A 13 4.02 8.39 13.49
CA TYR A 13 2.91 8.74 12.59
C TYR A 13 2.94 7.81 11.39
N VAL A 14 1.89 7.02 11.21
CA VAL A 14 1.68 6.22 10.01
C VAL A 14 0.40 6.69 9.36
N THR A 15 0.53 7.36 8.22
CA THR A 15 -0.64 7.87 7.48
C THR A 15 -0.98 6.88 6.38
N PHE A 16 -2.15 6.25 6.50
CA PHE A 16 -2.71 5.41 5.45
C PHE A 16 -3.81 6.14 4.73
N ARG A 17 -3.75 6.17 3.40
CA ARG A 17 -4.85 6.67 2.58
C ARG A 17 -5.36 5.54 1.69
N ILE A 18 -6.58 5.11 1.97
CA ILE A 18 -7.31 4.13 1.17
C ILE A 18 -8.42 4.88 0.45
N SER A 19 -8.44 4.83 -0.88
CA SER A 19 -9.49 5.48 -1.67
C SER A 19 -10.06 4.58 -2.75
N ARG A 20 -11.40 4.52 -2.82
CA ARG A 20 -12.15 3.98 -3.97
C ARG A 20 -12.29 4.98 -5.13
N ARG A 21 -11.89 6.25 -4.91
CA ARG A 21 -11.83 7.33 -5.91
C ARG A 21 -10.49 8.05 -5.75
N SER A 22 -9.50 7.66 -6.53
CA SER A 22 -8.15 8.20 -6.41
C SER A 22 -8.11 9.67 -6.82
N LEU A 23 -7.85 10.56 -5.87
CA LEU A 23 -7.37 11.91 -6.15
C LEU A 23 -5.97 12.01 -5.54
N LEU A 24 -4.96 11.53 -6.24
CA LEU A 24 -3.58 11.97 -6.01
C LEU A 24 -3.54 13.43 -6.44
N ILE A 25 -3.09 14.33 -5.57
CA ILE A 25 -2.99 15.75 -5.89
C ILE A 25 -2.15 15.87 -7.18
N GLY A 26 -2.77 16.33 -8.27
CA GLY A 26 -2.10 16.69 -9.52
C GLY A 26 -1.88 15.62 -10.59
N VAL A 27 -2.12 14.32 -10.35
CA VAL A 27 -1.92 13.26 -11.38
C VAL A 27 -3.21 12.49 -11.64
N PRO A 28 -3.75 12.49 -12.88
CA PRO A 28 -4.93 11.72 -13.20
C PRO A 28 -4.68 10.22 -12.96
N LEU A 29 -5.62 9.54 -12.32
CA LEU A 29 -5.55 8.10 -12.00
C LEU A 29 -5.14 7.23 -13.20
N LEU A 30 -5.53 7.61 -14.42
CA LEU A 30 -5.17 6.89 -15.64
C LEU A 30 -3.65 6.84 -15.88
N PHE A 31 -2.93 7.93 -15.61
CA PHE A 31 -1.47 7.99 -15.76
C PHE A 31 -0.76 7.18 -14.68
N PHE A 32 -1.23 7.29 -13.43
CA PHE A 32 -0.67 6.54 -12.32
C PHE A 32 -0.92 5.02 -12.45
N THR A 33 -2.07 4.63 -12.99
CA THR A 33 -2.39 3.22 -13.29
C THR A 33 -1.55 2.67 -14.42
N ARG A 34 -1.29 3.47 -15.48
CA ARG A 34 -0.42 3.08 -16.58
C ARG A 34 1.01 2.82 -16.05
N PHE A 35 1.52 3.75 -15.23
CA PHE A 35 2.86 3.66 -14.63
C PHE A 35 3.02 2.42 -13.73
N LEU A 36 2.06 2.15 -12.83
CA LEU A 36 2.15 0.99 -11.94
C LEU A 36 1.90 -0.34 -12.64
N ARG A 37 1.11 -0.36 -13.72
CA ARG A 37 0.96 -1.54 -14.58
C ARG A 37 2.26 -1.85 -15.34
N THR A 38 3.00 -0.82 -15.74
CA THR A 38 4.36 -0.99 -16.27
C THR A 38 5.31 -1.48 -15.17
N ALA A 39 5.23 -0.96 -13.94
CA ALA A 39 6.05 -1.44 -12.81
C ALA A 39 5.78 -2.91 -12.42
N GLU A 40 4.56 -3.41 -12.63
CA GLU A 40 4.26 -4.86 -12.57
C GLU A 40 4.99 -5.61 -13.69
N GLY A 41 4.88 -5.15 -14.94
CA GLY A 41 5.53 -5.77 -16.11
C GLY A 41 7.06 -5.73 -16.09
N ASP A 42 7.64 -4.74 -15.42
CA ASP A 42 9.09 -4.54 -15.28
C ASP A 42 9.67 -5.27 -14.04
N GLY A 43 8.83 -5.96 -13.25
CA GLY A 43 9.28 -6.81 -12.16
C GLY A 43 9.86 -6.07 -10.95
N ASN A 44 9.17 -5.03 -10.44
CA ASN A 44 9.61 -4.36 -9.20
C ASN A 44 9.77 -5.37 -8.04
N THR A 45 11.02 -5.61 -7.64
CA THR A 45 11.40 -6.56 -6.59
C THR A 45 11.41 -5.95 -5.18
N THR A 46 11.49 -4.62 -5.09
CA THR A 46 11.66 -3.91 -3.81
C THR A 46 10.38 -3.88 -2.96
N GLY A 47 9.21 -4.02 -3.59
CA GLY A 47 7.91 -4.06 -2.91
C GLY A 47 7.52 -5.45 -2.37
N ASN A 48 8.31 -6.49 -2.64
CA ASN A 48 7.94 -7.87 -2.31
C ASN A 48 7.75 -8.11 -0.81
N ALA A 49 8.43 -7.35 0.04
CA ALA A 49 8.33 -7.42 1.50
C ALA A 49 7.39 -6.35 2.11
N LEU A 50 6.76 -5.50 1.29
CA LEU A 50 5.94 -4.37 1.73
C LEU A 50 4.45 -4.71 1.55
N LEU A 51 3.64 -3.81 0.97
CA LEU A 51 2.20 -4.02 0.83
C LEU A 51 1.87 -5.35 0.14
N ARG A 52 2.68 -5.75 -0.85
CA ARG A 52 2.49 -7.00 -1.62
C ARG A 52 2.57 -8.24 -0.74
N ALA A 53 3.40 -8.25 0.30
CA ALA A 53 3.56 -9.39 1.19
C ALA A 53 2.29 -9.73 1.99
N GLY A 54 1.43 -8.73 2.22
CA GLY A 54 0.16 -8.92 2.93
C GLY A 54 -1.03 -9.26 2.04
N LEU A 55 -0.86 -9.28 0.71
CA LEU A 55 -1.99 -9.52 -0.20
C LEU A 55 -2.36 -11.00 -0.24
N PRO A 56 -3.65 -11.34 -0.41
CA PRO A 56 -4.07 -12.71 -0.63
C PRO A 56 -3.42 -13.29 -1.89
N PHE A 57 -3.13 -14.60 -1.85
CA PHE A 57 -2.54 -15.29 -2.98
C PHE A 57 -3.34 -15.09 -4.28
N GLY A 58 -2.63 -14.84 -5.38
CA GLY A 58 -3.21 -14.62 -6.71
C GLY A 58 -3.73 -13.21 -6.97
N TRP A 59 -3.69 -12.29 -5.99
CA TRP A 59 -3.98 -10.88 -6.24
C TRP A 59 -2.80 -10.23 -6.95
N GLN A 60 -3.07 -9.53 -8.05
CA GLN A 60 -2.05 -8.76 -8.77
C GLN A 60 -1.86 -7.39 -8.12
N ALA A 61 -0.64 -6.89 -8.13
CA ALA A 61 -0.33 -5.55 -7.63
C ALA A 61 0.88 -4.93 -8.32
N GLY A 62 0.73 -3.68 -8.70
CA GLY A 62 1.78 -2.81 -9.20
C GLY A 62 2.04 -1.74 -8.17
N ASP A 63 3.28 -1.65 -7.68
CA ASP A 63 3.66 -0.79 -6.57
C ASP A 63 4.90 0.05 -6.88
N LYS A 64 5.06 1.12 -6.11
CA LYS A 64 6.31 1.88 -6.05
C LYS A 64 6.69 2.15 -4.61
N THR A 65 7.88 1.66 -4.26
CA THR A 65 8.48 1.83 -2.96
C THR A 65 9.29 3.13 -2.85
N GLY A 66 9.43 3.63 -1.63
CA GLY A 66 10.37 4.69 -1.29
C GLY A 66 10.91 4.48 0.12
N SER A 67 12.21 4.59 0.31
CA SER A 67 12.85 4.54 1.62
C SER A 67 13.85 5.68 1.73
N GLY A 68 14.12 6.16 2.93
CA GLY A 68 15.02 7.28 3.13
C GLY A 68 15.39 7.51 4.58
N GLU A 69 16.05 8.64 4.81
CA GLU A 69 16.46 9.09 6.14
C GLU A 69 15.25 9.28 7.09
N HIS A 70 15.57 9.56 8.36
CA HIS A 70 14.58 9.78 9.41
C HIS A 70 13.62 8.61 9.57
N GLY A 71 14.11 7.38 9.40
CA GLY A 71 13.27 6.23 9.68
C GLY A 71 12.16 5.99 8.64
N SER A 72 12.31 6.43 7.39
CA SER A 72 11.21 6.41 6.42
C SER A 72 11.13 5.13 5.56
N THR A 73 9.92 4.59 5.40
CA THR A 73 9.58 3.46 4.50
C THR A 73 8.15 3.63 4.00
N ASN A 74 8.00 3.75 2.69
CA ASN A 74 6.73 4.07 2.03
C ASN A 74 6.46 3.10 0.89
N ASP A 75 5.18 2.85 0.64
CA ASP A 75 4.75 2.04 -0.48
C ASP A 75 3.38 2.51 -0.98
N ILE A 76 3.24 2.62 -2.31
CA ILE A 76 1.98 2.96 -2.96
C ILE A 76 1.70 1.89 -3.99
N ALA A 77 0.58 1.18 -3.82
CA ALA A 77 0.20 0.06 -4.67
C ALA A 77 -1.19 0.26 -5.28
N ILE A 78 -1.32 -0.06 -6.56
CA ILE A 78 -2.61 -0.44 -7.14
C ILE A 78 -2.72 -1.95 -7.04
N VAL A 79 -3.81 -2.42 -6.45
CA VAL A 79 -4.10 -3.82 -6.21
C VAL A 79 -5.34 -4.22 -7.00
N TRP A 80 -5.29 -5.37 -7.66
CA TRP A 80 -6.36 -5.94 -8.46
C TRP A 80 -6.89 -7.23 -7.80
N PRO A 81 -7.97 -7.13 -7.00
CA PRO A 81 -8.68 -8.31 -6.52
C PRO A 81 -9.38 -9.04 -7.68
N PRO A 82 -9.52 -10.38 -7.60
CA PRO A 82 -10.30 -11.13 -8.57
C PRO A 82 -11.75 -10.63 -8.58
N SER A 83 -12.28 -10.37 -9.78
CA SER A 83 -13.68 -9.98 -10.02
C SER A 83 -14.14 -8.71 -9.29
N ARG A 84 -13.22 -7.80 -8.91
CA ARG A 84 -13.56 -6.49 -8.32
C ARG A 84 -12.79 -5.36 -8.99
N LYS A 85 -13.25 -4.13 -8.73
CA LYS A 85 -12.54 -2.93 -9.17
C LYS A 85 -11.18 -2.82 -8.46
N PRO A 86 -10.15 -2.27 -9.14
CA PRO A 86 -8.84 -2.05 -8.54
C PRO A 86 -8.93 -1.09 -7.35
N LEU A 87 -7.95 -1.20 -6.44
CA LEU A 87 -7.85 -0.41 -5.23
C LEU A 87 -6.50 0.30 -5.21
N LEU A 88 -6.48 1.54 -4.73
CA LEU A 88 -5.24 2.26 -4.44
C LEU A 88 -4.99 2.23 -2.94
N ILE A 89 -3.82 1.74 -2.54
CA ILE A 89 -3.32 1.75 -1.18
C ILE A 89 -2.07 2.63 -1.15
N ALA A 90 -2.04 3.61 -0.26
CA ALA A 90 -0.85 4.42 0.00
C ALA A 90 -0.52 4.34 1.49
N ALA A 91 0.68 3.85 1.80
CA ALA A 91 1.21 3.67 3.13
C ALA A 91 2.51 4.47 3.28
N TYR A 92 2.55 5.35 4.27
CA TYR A 92 3.73 6.14 4.59
C TYR A 92 4.12 5.95 6.05
N LEU A 93 5.38 5.57 6.27
CA LEU A 93 5.99 5.51 7.59
C LEU A 93 7.20 6.44 7.60
N THR A 94 7.29 7.29 8.63
CA THR A 94 8.44 8.17 8.85
C THR A 94 8.64 8.40 10.36
N GLY A 95 9.83 8.86 10.74
CA GLY A 95 10.23 9.02 12.14
C GLY A 95 10.50 7.71 12.87
N SER A 96 10.61 6.58 12.14
CA SER A 96 10.73 5.27 12.76
C SER A 96 12.12 4.92 13.24
N THR A 97 12.23 4.53 14.51
CA THR A 97 13.42 3.92 15.10
C THR A 97 13.46 2.41 14.89
N ALA A 98 12.40 1.82 14.32
CA ALA A 98 12.33 0.40 14.04
C ALA A 98 13.28 -0.01 12.90
N SER A 99 13.73 -1.26 12.93
CA SER A 99 14.57 -1.81 11.87
C SER A 99 13.82 -1.86 10.52
N ILE A 100 14.57 -1.92 9.41
CA ILE A 100 13.97 -2.05 8.06
C ILE A 100 12.99 -3.23 8.01
N SER A 101 13.34 -4.39 8.58
CA SER A 101 12.46 -5.56 8.59
C SER A 101 11.14 -5.27 9.30
N GLN A 102 11.18 -4.67 10.48
CA GLN A 102 9.98 -4.36 11.26
C GLN A 102 9.06 -3.35 10.54
N ARG A 103 9.66 -2.38 9.83
CA ARG A 103 8.90 -1.42 9.02
C ARG A 103 8.27 -2.11 7.81
N ASN A 104 8.99 -3.01 7.16
CA ASN A 104 8.46 -3.81 6.06
C ASN A 104 7.28 -4.67 6.54
N ASP A 105 7.44 -5.36 7.68
CA ASP A 105 6.37 -6.17 8.29
C ASP A 105 5.14 -5.31 8.62
N ALA A 106 5.33 -4.08 9.11
CA ALA A 106 4.24 -3.14 9.36
C ALA A 106 3.49 -2.77 8.06
N LEU A 107 4.21 -2.55 6.95
CA LEU A 107 3.58 -2.28 5.65
C LEU A 107 2.90 -3.54 5.08
N ALA A 108 3.45 -4.73 5.27
CA ALA A 108 2.80 -5.98 4.90
C ALA A 108 1.48 -6.17 5.66
N GLU A 109 1.48 -5.91 6.97
CA GLU A 109 0.30 -6.03 7.81
C GLU A 109 -0.83 -5.09 7.37
N VAL A 110 -0.48 -3.90 6.87
CA VAL A 110 -1.44 -2.97 6.27
C VAL A 110 -2.09 -3.58 5.03
N GLY A 111 -1.29 -4.19 4.14
CA GLY A 111 -1.81 -4.92 2.98
C GLY A 111 -2.82 -6.00 3.41
N ARG A 112 -2.51 -6.75 4.48
CA ARG A 112 -3.38 -7.79 5.02
C ARG A 112 -4.70 -7.23 5.57
N ILE A 113 -4.65 -6.18 6.39
CA ILE A 113 -5.85 -5.58 7.01
C ILE A 113 -6.78 -4.99 5.95
N VAL A 114 -6.24 -4.22 5.00
CA VAL A 114 -7.04 -3.60 3.95
C VAL A 114 -7.75 -4.66 3.12
N THR A 115 -7.06 -5.74 2.79
CA THR A 115 -7.64 -6.82 1.99
C THR A 115 -8.61 -7.70 2.78
N SER A 116 -8.40 -7.93 4.08
CA SER A 116 -9.35 -8.67 4.93
C SER A 116 -10.69 -7.96 5.06
N GLU A 117 -10.69 -6.63 5.25
CA GLU A 117 -11.92 -5.82 5.27
C GLU A 117 -12.69 -5.94 3.95
N LEU A 118 -11.98 -5.96 2.82
CA LEU A 118 -12.56 -6.07 1.50
C LEU A 118 -13.19 -7.43 1.22
N VAL A 119 -12.61 -8.50 1.76
CA VAL A 119 -13.17 -9.87 1.67
C VAL A 119 -14.36 -10.01 2.62
N SER A 120 -14.31 -9.41 3.82
CA SER A 120 -15.35 -9.48 4.84
C SER A 120 -16.62 -8.70 4.47
N THR A 121 -16.50 -7.59 3.72
CA THR A 121 -17.65 -6.74 3.30
C THR A 121 -18.48 -7.38 2.15
N ARG A 122 -18.84 -8.66 2.26
CA ARG A 122 -19.64 -9.42 1.29
C ARG A 122 -21.11 -9.58 1.72
N LEU A 123 -21.61 -8.64 2.53
CA LEU A 123 -23.03 -8.55 2.91
C LEU A 123 -23.77 -7.56 1.99
#